data_AF-A0A0A2XJ08-F1
#
_entry.id   AF-A0A0A2XJ08-F1
#
_cell.length_a   1.000
_cell.length_b   1.000
_cell.length_c   1.000
_cell.angle_alpha   90.00
_cell.angle_beta   90.00
_cell.angle_gamma   90.00
#
_symmetry.space_group_name_H-M   'P 1'
#
loop_
_entity.id
_entity.type
_entity.pdbx_description
1 polymer ?
#
loop_
_entity_poly.entity_id
_entity_poly.type
_entity_poly.pdbx_seq_one_letter_code
_entity_poly.pdbx_strand_id
1 'polypeptide(L)'
;MPLTANAVVDQAAVLKKVVESGNTDGLTEEEKTWFTSFFSGTTLHSGSEGIKIGAVPVRAGMIGEPQVGGGNKNISTQSNSGIIYGINNDYAGQAYAFGNDNTVLSPGNGVSMGIGYQNRVYGNGSVGIGVFNRTAPTEREQAGMTSAAITIGKNNLANAQSIAMGLDSVAMGELSIALGSRAVAANSLEAATAFADSLYTPGSFHYAEYLQKHFPNKFGAYDASQTEYQRMDKVDPILFNEYKWWFDSVGIASYEKLIEQSGGGAGGEHTANIVMSNFGWKYAMTQNNIMAPVAIGYIAKATANYATAVGPGAEATEEAALAGGLLSQAKAKQAVALGRESKALAKDAVAVGYWAKAAAKEGVAVGAWSVASSDYGVALGMESESLPEDVVEVEKAPYSEAKLSVNGNGKTGADNDILRGPVSFGSKLYNKQGAQTATYIRQVQYVADGTHDTDAVNLRQLRGALFNGIKAGDGVSITKQDDLTKPDYGTITVTATNTNR
;
A
#
# COMPACT_ATOMS: atom_id res chain seq x y z
N MET A 1 47.17 4.72 -23.35
CA MET A 1 47.74 5.95 -22.76
C MET A 1 49.24 5.92 -23.01
N PRO A 2 49.88 7.04 -23.41
CA PRO A 2 51.27 6.99 -23.83
C PRO A 2 52.17 6.79 -22.60
N LEU A 3 52.99 5.74 -22.66
CA LEU A 3 54.14 5.54 -21.76
C LEU A 3 54.98 6.82 -21.85
N THR A 4 55.04 7.60 -20.78
CA THR A 4 55.79 8.85 -20.77
C THR A 4 57.28 8.54 -20.99
N ALA A 5 57.84 9.10 -22.05
CA ALA A 5 59.18 8.79 -22.60
C ALA A 5 60.36 9.25 -21.71
N ASN A 6 60.16 9.44 -20.41
CA ASN A 6 61.15 9.95 -19.47
C ASN A 6 61.14 9.20 -18.12
N ALA A 7 60.79 7.91 -18.11
CA ALA A 7 60.96 7.10 -16.91
C ALA A 7 62.36 6.48 -16.86
N VAL A 8 63.00 6.60 -15.70
CA VAL A 8 64.28 5.98 -15.31
C VAL A 8 64.21 4.45 -15.31
N VAL A 9 63.03 3.87 -15.57
CA VAL A 9 62.72 2.45 -15.45
C VAL A 9 61.98 1.96 -16.70
N ASP A 10 62.35 0.77 -17.17
CA ASP A 10 61.68 0.09 -18.28
C ASP A 10 60.28 -0.36 -17.84
N GLN A 11 59.29 0.48 -18.15
CA GLN A 11 57.90 0.32 -17.74
C GLN A 11 57.31 -1.03 -18.19
N ALA A 12 57.67 -1.50 -19.39
CA ALA A 12 57.18 -2.75 -19.93
C ALA A 12 57.78 -3.96 -19.20
N ALA A 13 59.06 -3.89 -18.86
CA ALA A 13 59.74 -4.91 -18.06
C ALA A 13 59.17 -4.98 -16.62
N VAL A 14 58.90 -3.83 -15.99
CA VAL A 14 58.29 -3.76 -14.65
C VAL A 14 56.91 -4.40 -14.63
N LEU A 15 56.06 -4.03 -15.59
CA LEU A 15 54.72 -4.61 -15.72
C LEU A 15 54.79 -6.13 -15.95
N LYS A 16 55.72 -6.60 -16.79
CA LYS A 16 55.92 -8.03 -17.04
C LYS A 16 56.33 -8.78 -15.77
N LYS A 17 57.29 -8.25 -15.00
CA LYS A 17 57.73 -8.85 -13.72
C LYS A 17 56.57 -9.02 -12.74
N VAL A 18 55.73 -7.99 -12.57
CA VAL A 18 54.58 -8.03 -11.64
C VAL A 18 53.49 -9.00 -12.12
N VAL A 19 53.25 -9.08 -13.44
CA VAL A 19 52.28 -10.02 -14.01
C VAL A 19 52.74 -11.47 -13.82
N GLU A 20 54.04 -11.73 -13.96
CA GLU A 20 54.61 -13.07 -13.81
C GLU A 20 54.70 -13.51 -12.34
N SER A 21 55.04 -12.60 -11.42
CA SER A 21 55.15 -12.91 -9.99
C SER A 21 53.82 -12.80 -9.22
N GLY A 22 52.85 -12.06 -9.76
CA GLY A 22 51.60 -11.73 -9.07
C GLY A 22 51.76 -10.76 -7.90
N ASN A 23 52.96 -10.19 -7.69
CA ASN A 23 53.27 -9.28 -6.58
C ASN A 23 54.42 -8.32 -6.94
N THR A 24 54.85 -7.46 -6.02
CA THR A 24 55.93 -6.48 -6.25
C THR A 24 57.30 -6.89 -5.69
N ASP A 25 57.45 -8.13 -5.20
CA ASP A 25 58.64 -8.55 -4.44
C ASP A 25 59.91 -8.66 -5.30
N GLY A 26 59.74 -8.88 -6.61
CA GLY A 26 60.84 -8.96 -7.59
C GLY A 26 61.24 -7.63 -8.24
N LEU A 27 60.68 -6.50 -7.78
CA LEU A 27 60.99 -5.16 -8.29
C LEU A 27 62.11 -4.50 -7.49
N THR A 28 62.97 -3.73 -8.16
CA THR A 28 63.91 -2.81 -7.47
C THR A 28 63.14 -1.66 -6.80
N GLU A 29 63.77 -0.93 -5.87
CA GLU A 29 63.11 0.18 -5.17
C GLU A 29 62.67 1.31 -6.11
N GLU A 30 63.41 1.55 -7.20
CA GLU A 30 63.04 2.51 -8.26
C GLU A 30 61.84 2.01 -9.08
N GLU A 31 61.81 0.71 -9.41
CA GLU A 31 60.67 0.07 -10.10
C GLU A 31 59.41 0.09 -9.23
N LYS A 32 59.53 -0.16 -7.92
CA LYS A 32 58.42 -0.06 -6.96
C LYS A 32 57.92 1.37 -6.82
N THR A 33 58.82 2.35 -6.74
CA THR A 33 58.46 3.76 -6.63
C THR A 33 57.69 4.22 -7.87
N TRP A 34 58.18 3.88 -9.06
CA TRP A 34 57.45 4.14 -10.30
C TRP A 34 56.10 3.42 -10.34
N PHE A 35 56.06 2.10 -10.07
CA PHE A 35 54.83 1.30 -10.12
C PHE A 35 53.76 1.86 -9.15
N THR A 36 54.17 2.20 -7.93
CA THR A 36 53.29 2.80 -6.91
C THR A 36 52.80 4.18 -7.33
N SER A 37 53.66 5.00 -7.93
CA SER A 37 53.28 6.33 -8.44
C SER A 37 52.31 6.26 -9.62
N PHE A 38 52.48 5.26 -10.51
CA PHE A 38 51.61 5.03 -11.66
C PHE A 38 50.19 4.67 -11.24
N PHE A 39 50.04 3.93 -10.13
CA PHE A 39 48.74 3.56 -9.56
C PHE A 39 48.30 4.45 -8.38
N SER A 40 48.84 5.66 -8.27
CA SER A 40 48.41 6.65 -7.26
C SER A 40 48.46 6.13 -5.81
N GLY A 41 49.47 5.33 -5.47
CA GLY A 41 49.69 4.87 -4.09
C GLY A 41 49.03 3.55 -3.69
N THR A 42 48.51 2.76 -4.63
CA THR A 42 48.06 1.39 -4.32
C THR A 42 49.23 0.40 -4.35
N THR A 43 49.67 -0.07 -3.18
CA THR A 43 50.65 -1.14 -3.04
C THR A 43 49.92 -2.49 -3.03
N LEU A 44 50.29 -3.42 -3.91
CA LEU A 44 49.79 -4.81 -3.87
C LEU A 44 50.53 -5.56 -2.75
N HIS A 45 49.79 -6.00 -1.73
CA HIS A 45 50.35 -6.84 -0.65
C HIS A 45 50.47 -8.30 -1.08
N SER A 46 51.44 -9.03 -0.53
CA SER A 46 51.51 -10.49 -0.70
C SER A 46 50.24 -11.14 -0.14
N GLY A 47 49.56 -11.94 -0.97
CA GLY A 47 48.25 -12.53 -0.64
C GLY A 47 47.02 -11.77 -1.14
N SER A 48 47.20 -10.64 -1.82
CA SER A 48 46.11 -10.00 -2.59
C SER A 48 45.90 -10.80 -3.88
N GLU A 49 44.72 -11.38 -4.12
CA GLU A 49 44.33 -11.76 -5.48
C GLU A 49 44.15 -10.47 -6.28
N GLY A 50 45.24 -9.99 -6.87
CA GLY A 50 45.25 -8.79 -7.70
C GLY A 50 44.18 -8.90 -8.79
N ILE A 51 43.30 -7.91 -8.85
CA ILE A 51 42.45 -7.67 -10.01
C ILE A 51 43.38 -7.65 -11.23
N LYS A 52 43.23 -8.62 -12.14
CA LYS A 52 43.92 -8.61 -13.43
C LYS A 52 43.42 -7.42 -14.24
N ILE A 53 44.06 -6.26 -14.07
CA ILE A 53 43.90 -5.11 -14.96
C ILE A 53 44.63 -5.46 -16.25
N GLY A 54 43.98 -6.19 -17.15
CA GLY A 54 44.55 -6.60 -18.43
C GLY A 54 43.84 -7.76 -19.14
N ALA A 55 43.04 -8.55 -18.42
CA ALA A 55 42.07 -9.45 -19.01
C ALA A 55 41.03 -9.72 -17.93
N VAL A 56 39.86 -9.12 -18.08
CA VAL A 56 38.65 -9.66 -17.44
C VAL A 56 38.61 -11.14 -17.81
N PRO A 57 38.75 -12.09 -16.87
CA PRO A 57 38.66 -13.49 -17.21
C PRO A 57 37.20 -13.77 -17.56
N VAL A 58 36.85 -13.60 -18.83
CA VAL A 58 35.63 -14.15 -19.40
C VAL A 58 35.81 -15.66 -19.32
N ARG A 59 35.30 -16.28 -18.26
CA ARG A 59 35.20 -17.73 -18.23
C ARG A 59 34.14 -18.11 -19.25
N ALA A 60 34.56 -18.82 -20.29
CA ALA A 60 33.65 -19.53 -21.18
C ALA A 60 33.04 -20.72 -20.41
N GLY A 61 32.06 -20.44 -19.55
CA GLY A 61 31.10 -21.44 -19.10
C GLY A 61 30.14 -21.68 -20.25
N MET A 62 30.30 -22.80 -20.94
CA MET A 62 29.47 -23.37 -22.02
C MET A 62 28.32 -22.50 -22.56
N ILE A 63 28.50 -22.00 -23.79
CA ILE A 63 27.58 -21.21 -24.64
C ILE A 63 27.21 -19.81 -24.07
N GLY A 64 28.02 -18.80 -24.42
CA GLY A 64 27.49 -17.50 -24.85
C GLY A 64 27.53 -16.29 -23.91
N GLU A 65 27.97 -16.38 -22.66
CA GLU A 65 27.76 -15.29 -21.69
C GLU A 65 29.03 -14.54 -21.27
N PRO A 66 29.04 -13.19 -21.25
CA PRO A 66 30.07 -12.41 -20.59
C PRO A 66 29.94 -12.56 -19.08
N GLN A 67 30.89 -13.28 -18.47
CA GLN A 67 30.98 -13.43 -17.02
C GLN A 67 32.23 -12.73 -16.49
N VAL A 68 32.03 -11.92 -15.45
CA VAL A 68 33.10 -11.20 -14.75
C VAL A 68 32.96 -11.43 -13.26
N GLY A 69 34.03 -11.89 -12.61
CA GLY A 69 34.03 -12.24 -11.18
C GLY A 69 34.00 -13.75 -10.92
N GLY A 70 33.83 -14.15 -9.66
CA GLY A 70 34.02 -15.54 -9.21
C GLY A 70 32.78 -16.14 -8.55
N GLY A 71 32.68 -17.48 -8.52
CA GLY A 71 31.62 -18.18 -7.79
C GLY A 71 30.21 -18.11 -8.40
N ASN A 72 30.04 -17.46 -9.56
CA ASN A 72 28.75 -17.39 -10.25
C ASN A 72 28.36 -18.78 -10.81
N LYS A 73 27.10 -19.19 -10.65
CA LYS A 73 26.61 -20.52 -11.05
C LYS A 73 25.38 -20.42 -11.96
N ASN A 74 25.47 -21.09 -13.11
CA ASN A 74 24.29 -21.42 -13.89
C ASN A 74 23.62 -22.63 -13.21
N ILE A 75 22.41 -22.45 -12.68
CA ILE A 75 21.67 -23.52 -12.01
C ILE A 75 20.61 -24.17 -12.92
N SER A 76 20.53 -23.76 -14.18
CA SER A 76 19.65 -24.36 -15.20
C SER A 76 20.35 -25.46 -16.00
N THR A 77 19.56 -26.41 -16.49
CA THR A 77 19.98 -27.37 -17.52
C THR A 77 19.69 -26.87 -18.95
N GLN A 78 19.05 -25.71 -19.10
CA GLN A 78 18.68 -25.13 -20.39
C GLN A 78 19.73 -24.13 -20.88
N SER A 79 19.61 -23.73 -22.16
CA SER A 79 20.45 -22.66 -22.72
C SER A 79 20.10 -21.34 -22.01
N ASN A 80 21.12 -20.68 -21.47
CA ASN A 80 20.96 -19.36 -20.86
C ASN A 80 21.47 -18.26 -21.78
N SER A 81 21.07 -17.02 -21.50
CA SER A 81 21.63 -15.84 -22.17
C SER A 81 21.63 -14.67 -21.20
N GLY A 82 22.78 -14.34 -20.65
CA GLY A 82 22.89 -13.34 -19.59
C GLY A 82 24.20 -12.57 -19.60
N ILE A 83 24.23 -11.49 -18.83
CA ILE A 83 25.46 -10.79 -18.45
C ILE A 83 25.58 -10.86 -16.95
N ILE A 84 26.65 -11.49 -16.48
CA ILE A 84 26.89 -11.70 -15.05
C ILE A 84 28.17 -10.97 -14.66
N TYR A 85 28.04 -10.01 -13.74
CA TYR A 85 29.14 -9.21 -13.23
C TYR A 85 29.10 -9.20 -11.70
N GLY A 86 30.10 -9.81 -11.06
CA GLY A 86 30.29 -9.84 -9.61
C GLY A 86 30.47 -11.25 -9.07
N ILE A 87 30.12 -11.48 -7.81
CA ILE A 87 30.52 -12.68 -7.05
C ILE A 87 29.31 -13.49 -6.59
N ASN A 88 29.40 -14.82 -6.66
CA ASN A 88 28.42 -15.77 -6.12
C ASN A 88 26.97 -15.57 -6.61
N ASN A 89 26.78 -15.11 -7.84
CA ASN A 89 25.43 -14.99 -8.39
C ASN A 89 24.96 -16.33 -8.97
N ASP A 90 23.76 -16.76 -8.57
CA ASP A 90 23.06 -17.90 -9.15
C ASP A 90 22.09 -17.42 -10.22
N TYR A 91 22.08 -18.05 -11.39
CA TYR A 91 21.25 -17.59 -12.49
C TYR A 91 20.72 -18.74 -13.37
N ALA A 92 19.58 -18.48 -14.01
CA ALA A 92 18.92 -19.38 -14.95
C ALA A 92 18.15 -18.58 -16.02
N GLY A 93 18.14 -19.07 -17.26
CA GLY A 93 17.45 -18.45 -18.39
C GLY A 93 18.11 -17.14 -18.85
N GLN A 94 17.30 -16.14 -19.25
CA GLN A 94 17.84 -14.84 -19.67
C GLN A 94 18.00 -13.88 -18.47
N ALA A 95 19.13 -14.02 -17.78
CA ALA A 95 19.37 -13.37 -16.50
C ALA A 95 20.51 -12.35 -16.55
N TYR A 96 20.27 -11.16 -16.01
CA TYR A 96 21.28 -10.12 -15.85
C TYR A 96 21.54 -9.92 -14.36
N ALA A 97 22.74 -10.25 -13.89
CA ALA A 97 23.09 -10.12 -12.49
C ALA A 97 24.33 -9.22 -12.35
N PHE A 98 24.17 -8.13 -11.61
CA PHE A 98 25.24 -7.18 -11.31
C PHE A 98 25.39 -7.02 -9.80
N GLY A 99 26.55 -7.36 -9.25
CA GLY A 99 26.82 -7.33 -7.82
C GLY A 99 27.01 -8.72 -7.23
N ASN A 100 26.64 -8.92 -5.96
CA ASN A 100 27.03 -10.12 -5.22
C ASN A 100 25.84 -10.89 -4.66
N ASP A 101 25.97 -12.21 -4.65
CA ASP A 101 25.05 -13.16 -4.01
C ASP A 101 23.59 -13.03 -4.50
N ASN A 102 23.37 -12.56 -5.74
CA ASN A 102 22.01 -12.47 -6.30
C ASN A 102 21.59 -13.83 -6.88
N THR A 103 20.31 -14.15 -6.76
CA THR A 103 19.68 -15.29 -7.44
C THR A 103 18.70 -14.75 -8.48
N VAL A 104 19.01 -14.88 -9.77
CA VAL A 104 18.19 -14.34 -10.88
C VAL A 104 17.72 -15.48 -11.79
N LEU A 105 16.47 -15.89 -11.63
CA LEU A 105 15.89 -17.05 -12.31
C LEU A 105 14.78 -16.57 -13.25
N SER A 106 15.08 -16.52 -14.54
CA SER A 106 14.18 -15.99 -15.57
C SER A 106 13.61 -17.11 -16.45
N PRO A 107 12.32 -17.44 -16.33
CA PRO A 107 11.70 -18.47 -17.15
C PRO A 107 11.40 -17.99 -18.59
N GLY A 108 11.59 -18.88 -19.57
CA GLY A 108 11.16 -18.69 -20.95
C GLY A 108 11.91 -17.58 -21.71
N ASN A 109 11.15 -16.72 -22.41
CA ASN A 109 11.68 -15.61 -23.24
C ASN A 109 11.77 -14.26 -22.48
N GLY A 110 11.55 -14.26 -21.16
CA GLY A 110 11.64 -13.07 -20.34
C GLY A 110 13.09 -12.71 -20.05
N VAL A 111 13.37 -11.43 -19.86
CA VAL A 111 14.67 -10.94 -19.37
C VAL A 111 14.51 -10.45 -17.94
N SER A 112 15.18 -11.07 -16.98
CA SER A 112 15.12 -10.66 -15.58
C SER A 112 16.46 -10.09 -15.11
N MET A 113 16.42 -9.16 -14.16
CA MET A 113 17.59 -8.40 -13.76
C MET A 113 17.69 -8.24 -12.24
N GLY A 114 18.84 -8.60 -11.68
CA GLY A 114 19.22 -8.33 -10.29
C GLY A 114 20.42 -7.40 -10.22
N ILE A 115 20.33 -6.30 -9.48
CA ILE A 115 21.42 -5.34 -9.26
C ILE A 115 21.61 -5.12 -7.77
N GLY A 116 22.80 -5.38 -7.26
CA GLY A 116 23.20 -5.12 -5.87
C GLY A 116 23.53 -6.40 -5.11
N TYR A 117 22.94 -6.58 -3.93
CA TYR A 117 23.32 -7.62 -2.98
C TYR A 117 22.13 -8.49 -2.57
N GLN A 118 22.26 -9.81 -2.70
CA GLN A 118 21.28 -10.79 -2.21
C GLN A 118 19.84 -10.58 -2.71
N ASN A 119 19.68 -10.05 -3.92
CA ASN A 119 18.36 -9.98 -4.55
C ASN A 119 17.94 -11.37 -5.05
N ARG A 120 16.68 -11.72 -4.84
CA ARG A 120 16.05 -12.98 -5.28
C ARG A 120 15.02 -12.64 -6.34
N VAL A 121 15.47 -12.58 -7.59
CA VAL A 121 14.65 -12.10 -8.72
C VAL A 121 14.10 -13.30 -9.48
N TYR A 122 12.89 -13.72 -9.13
CA TYR A 122 12.18 -14.82 -9.79
C TYR A 122 11.03 -14.28 -10.63
N GLY A 123 10.82 -14.89 -11.79
CA GLY A 123 9.72 -14.58 -12.69
C GLY A 123 10.16 -13.86 -13.96
N ASN A 124 9.29 -13.91 -14.97
CA ASN A 124 9.54 -13.40 -16.31
C ASN A 124 9.48 -11.86 -16.33
N GLY A 125 10.58 -11.20 -16.70
CA GLY A 125 10.65 -9.74 -16.81
C GLY A 125 10.88 -9.02 -15.48
N SER A 126 11.16 -9.75 -14.41
CA SER A 126 11.26 -9.20 -13.07
C SER A 126 12.57 -8.44 -12.84
N VAL A 127 12.52 -7.40 -12.02
CA VAL A 127 13.66 -6.53 -11.69
C VAL A 127 13.79 -6.37 -10.18
N GLY A 128 14.99 -6.61 -9.66
CA GLY A 128 15.35 -6.33 -8.27
C GLY A 128 16.60 -5.46 -8.18
N ILE A 129 16.50 -4.31 -7.53
CA ILE A 129 17.61 -3.35 -7.38
C ILE A 129 17.80 -2.97 -5.92
N GLY A 130 19.00 -3.18 -5.40
CA GLY A 130 19.38 -2.85 -4.04
C GLY A 130 19.77 -4.09 -3.25
N VAL A 131 19.16 -4.29 -2.08
CA VAL A 131 19.59 -5.28 -1.09
C VAL A 131 18.43 -6.17 -0.66
N PHE A 132 18.57 -7.49 -0.70
CA PHE A 132 17.56 -8.45 -0.20
C PHE A 132 16.17 -8.34 -0.85
N ASN A 133 16.05 -7.70 -2.00
CA ASN A 133 14.76 -7.60 -2.66
C ASN A 133 14.34 -8.95 -3.25
N ARG A 134 13.04 -9.17 -3.34
CA ARG A 134 12.44 -10.43 -3.78
C ARG A 134 11.36 -10.17 -4.81
N THR A 135 11.43 -10.85 -5.94
CA THR A 135 10.29 -10.97 -6.86
C THR A 135 9.84 -12.41 -6.90
N ALA A 136 8.53 -12.63 -7.00
CA ALA A 136 7.95 -13.96 -7.11
C ALA A 136 7.19 -14.11 -8.44
N PRO A 137 7.23 -15.31 -9.05
CA PRO A 137 6.50 -15.57 -10.27
C PRO A 137 4.98 -15.65 -10.02
N THR A 138 4.21 -15.72 -11.09
CA THR A 138 2.74 -15.86 -11.02
C THR A 138 2.23 -16.90 -11.98
N GLU A 139 1.04 -17.42 -11.72
CA GLU A 139 0.37 -18.41 -12.56
C GLU A 139 0.14 -17.89 -14.00
N ARG A 140 0.14 -16.55 -14.21
CA ARG A 140 0.11 -15.94 -15.55
C ARG A 140 1.31 -16.32 -16.43
N GLU A 141 2.44 -16.65 -15.83
CA GLU A 141 3.61 -17.13 -16.58
C GLU A 141 3.35 -18.48 -17.26
N GLN A 142 2.44 -19.32 -16.72
CA GLN A 142 2.00 -20.55 -17.39
C GLN A 142 1.28 -20.24 -18.72
N ALA A 143 0.61 -19.10 -18.79
CA ALA A 143 -0.04 -18.60 -19.99
C ALA A 143 0.91 -17.81 -20.91
N GLY A 144 2.22 -17.80 -20.63
CA GLY A 144 3.24 -17.10 -21.41
C GLY A 144 3.26 -15.58 -21.20
N MET A 145 2.55 -15.06 -20.20
CA MET A 145 2.55 -13.63 -19.88
C MET A 145 3.78 -13.25 -19.03
N THR A 146 4.24 -12.02 -19.19
CA THR A 146 5.29 -11.45 -18.34
C THR A 146 4.73 -11.15 -16.96
N SER A 147 5.43 -11.57 -15.90
CA SER A 147 5.13 -11.08 -14.56
C SER A 147 5.53 -9.62 -14.47
N ALA A 148 6.79 -9.28 -14.74
CA ALA A 148 7.34 -7.92 -14.70
C ALA A 148 7.24 -7.24 -13.32
N ALA A 149 7.52 -8.00 -12.25
CA ALA A 149 7.54 -7.48 -10.88
C ALA A 149 8.78 -6.60 -10.67
N ILE A 150 8.62 -5.47 -10.00
CA ILE A 150 9.72 -4.53 -9.73
C ILE A 150 9.90 -4.35 -8.23
N THR A 151 11.13 -4.54 -7.78
CA THR A 151 11.54 -4.25 -6.40
C THR A 151 12.76 -3.33 -6.35
N ILE A 152 12.68 -2.24 -5.58
CA ILE A 152 13.78 -1.27 -5.48
C ILE A 152 13.98 -0.82 -4.03
N GLY A 153 15.19 -0.96 -3.50
CA GLY A 153 15.55 -0.55 -2.14
C GLY A 153 16.04 -1.73 -1.31
N LYS A 154 15.47 -1.93 -0.12
CA LYS A 154 15.85 -3.02 0.77
C LYS A 154 14.65 -3.87 1.17
N ASN A 155 14.81 -5.20 1.16
CA ASN A 155 13.86 -6.14 1.76
C ASN A 155 12.44 -6.13 1.16
N ASN A 156 12.27 -5.61 -0.06
CA ASN A 156 10.95 -5.52 -0.67
C ASN A 156 10.54 -6.86 -1.30
N LEU A 157 9.22 -7.12 -1.35
CA LEU A 157 8.65 -8.30 -2.00
C LEU A 157 7.57 -7.87 -3.01
N ALA A 158 7.68 -8.33 -4.24
CA ALA A 158 6.71 -8.07 -5.32
C ALA A 158 6.40 -9.34 -6.12
N ASN A 159 5.24 -9.41 -6.77
CA ASN A 159 4.89 -10.45 -7.74
C ASN A 159 4.07 -9.86 -8.88
N ALA A 160 3.72 -10.65 -9.90
CA ALA A 160 2.92 -10.16 -11.02
C ALA A 160 3.54 -8.89 -11.64
N GLN A 161 2.69 -8.00 -12.15
CA GLN A 161 3.06 -6.67 -12.62
C GLN A 161 3.08 -5.64 -11.46
N SER A 162 3.50 -6.06 -10.26
CA SER A 162 3.49 -5.21 -9.07
C SER A 162 4.81 -4.48 -8.85
N ILE A 163 4.75 -3.41 -8.07
CA ILE A 163 5.88 -2.54 -7.75
C ILE A 163 5.99 -2.39 -6.24
N ALA A 164 7.10 -2.84 -5.64
CA ALA A 164 7.44 -2.58 -4.25
C ALA A 164 8.74 -1.77 -4.14
N MET A 165 8.68 -0.58 -3.54
CA MET A 165 9.85 0.29 -3.42
C MET A 165 10.00 0.86 -2.01
N GLY A 166 11.25 0.91 -1.53
CA GLY A 166 11.61 1.47 -0.23
C GLY A 166 12.23 0.42 0.69
N LEU A 167 11.74 0.31 1.92
CA LEU A 167 12.27 -0.58 2.96
C LEU A 167 11.16 -1.51 3.46
N ASP A 168 11.35 -2.82 3.38
CA ASP A 168 10.41 -3.84 3.89
C ASP A 168 8.99 -3.70 3.29
N SER A 169 8.85 -3.19 2.07
CA SER A 169 7.54 -3.03 1.42
C SER A 169 7.09 -4.30 0.69
N VAL A 170 5.79 -4.55 0.68
CA VAL A 170 5.18 -5.76 0.11
C VAL A 170 4.09 -5.37 -0.88
N ALA A 171 4.26 -5.70 -2.16
CA ALA A 171 3.25 -5.53 -3.21
C ALA A 171 2.88 -6.90 -3.79
N MET A 172 1.84 -7.54 -3.26
CA MET A 172 1.42 -8.88 -3.67
C MET A 172 0.00 -8.85 -4.22
N GLY A 173 -0.15 -9.25 -5.49
CA GLY A 173 -1.36 -9.12 -6.27
C GLY A 173 -1.08 -8.49 -7.63
N GLU A 174 -2.03 -8.65 -8.55
CA GLU A 174 -1.89 -8.09 -9.89
C GLU A 174 -1.94 -6.57 -9.84
N LEU A 175 -0.96 -5.90 -10.48
CA LEU A 175 -0.90 -4.44 -10.56
C LEU A 175 -0.80 -3.74 -9.18
N SER A 176 -0.41 -4.46 -8.13
CA SER A 176 -0.25 -3.90 -6.79
C SER A 176 0.91 -2.89 -6.74
N ILE A 177 0.79 -1.84 -5.93
CA ILE A 177 1.85 -0.84 -5.74
C ILE A 177 2.04 -0.60 -4.25
N ALA A 178 3.25 -0.84 -3.73
CA ALA A 178 3.64 -0.54 -2.35
C ALA A 178 4.90 0.35 -2.33
N LEU A 179 4.77 1.61 -1.93
CA LEU A 179 5.87 2.57 -1.91
C LEU A 179 6.06 3.16 -0.51
N GLY A 180 7.22 2.96 0.10
CA GLY A 180 7.54 3.52 1.41
C GLY A 180 8.32 2.55 2.30
N SER A 181 8.27 2.80 3.61
CA SER A 181 8.81 1.89 4.60
C SER A 181 7.68 1.08 5.21
N ARG A 182 7.75 -0.24 5.11
CA ARG A 182 6.71 -1.18 5.57
C ARG A 182 5.33 -0.92 4.94
N ALA A 183 5.29 -0.43 3.70
CA ALA A 183 4.04 -0.27 2.96
C ALA A 183 3.54 -1.65 2.50
N VAL A 184 2.25 -1.92 2.62
CA VAL A 184 1.66 -3.23 2.29
C VAL A 184 0.48 -3.04 1.34
N ALA A 185 0.65 -3.52 0.11
CA ALA A 185 -0.39 -3.66 -0.90
C ALA A 185 -0.57 -5.17 -1.19
N ALA A 186 -1.28 -5.87 -0.30
CA ALA A 186 -1.38 -7.34 -0.30
C ALA A 186 -2.67 -7.83 0.39
N ASN A 187 -3.19 -8.99 -0.02
CA ASN A 187 -4.46 -9.53 0.49
C ASN A 187 -4.43 -9.89 1.98
N SER A 188 -3.25 -10.24 2.50
CA SER A 188 -3.03 -10.77 3.83
C SER A 188 -2.01 -9.88 4.52
N LEU A 189 -2.52 -8.94 5.30
CA LEU A 189 -1.70 -8.11 6.17
C LEU A 189 -0.93 -8.96 7.19
N GLU A 190 -1.54 -10.05 7.66
CA GLU A 190 -0.92 -10.99 8.59
C GLU A 190 0.31 -11.65 7.97
N ALA A 191 0.19 -12.21 6.76
CA ALA A 191 1.32 -12.82 6.07
C ALA A 191 2.41 -11.80 5.75
N ALA A 192 2.03 -10.60 5.28
CA ALA A 192 2.99 -9.53 4.98
C ALA A 192 3.75 -9.07 6.24
N THR A 193 3.07 -9.02 7.39
CA THR A 193 3.69 -8.69 8.68
C THR A 193 4.63 -9.81 9.13
N ALA A 194 4.19 -11.06 9.07
CA ALA A 194 5.02 -12.22 9.42
C ALA A 194 6.28 -12.32 8.53
N PHE A 195 6.16 -12.00 7.24
CA PHE A 195 7.29 -11.88 6.34
C PHE A 195 8.25 -10.78 6.80
N ALA A 196 7.76 -9.55 7.02
CA ALA A 196 8.59 -8.44 7.44
C ALA A 196 9.33 -8.74 8.76
N ASP A 197 8.67 -9.39 9.71
CA ASP A 197 9.27 -9.77 10.99
C ASP A 197 10.31 -10.88 10.82
N SER A 198 10.09 -11.83 9.90
CA SER A 198 11.06 -12.89 9.60
C SER A 198 12.41 -12.38 9.09
N LEU A 199 12.45 -11.20 8.47
CA LEU A 199 13.67 -10.61 7.91
C LEU A 199 14.68 -10.19 8.99
N TYR A 200 14.22 -10.01 10.23
CA TYR A 200 15.02 -9.54 11.34
C TYR A 200 15.30 -10.63 12.38
N THR A 201 14.81 -11.85 12.17
CA THR A 201 15.08 -12.99 13.05
C THR A 201 16.31 -13.76 12.54
N PRO A 202 17.41 -13.83 13.31
CA PRO A 202 18.62 -14.50 12.85
C PRO A 202 18.40 -16.00 12.58
N GLY A 203 18.79 -16.45 11.38
CA GLY A 203 18.92 -17.87 11.04
C GLY A 203 17.61 -18.61 10.73
N SER A 204 16.49 -17.91 10.54
CA SER A 204 15.18 -18.53 10.37
C SER A 204 14.39 -17.95 9.20
N PHE A 205 13.92 -18.83 8.32
CA PHE A 205 13.12 -18.46 7.15
C PHE A 205 11.64 -18.22 7.48
N HIS A 206 11.15 -18.81 8.57
CA HIS A 206 9.81 -18.72 9.19
C HIS A 206 8.57 -19.00 8.32
N TYR A 207 8.72 -19.16 7.01
CA TYR A 207 7.60 -19.47 6.13
C TYR A 207 7.05 -20.87 6.41
N ALA A 208 7.87 -21.87 6.76
CA ALA A 208 7.38 -23.23 6.98
C ALA A 208 6.53 -23.30 8.25
N GLU A 209 6.97 -22.64 9.32
CA GLU A 209 6.15 -22.39 10.51
C GLU A 209 4.83 -21.70 10.17
N TYR A 210 4.89 -20.59 9.42
CA TYR A 210 3.69 -19.84 9.04
C TYR A 210 2.71 -20.73 8.25
N LEU A 211 3.21 -21.48 7.26
CA LEU A 211 2.41 -22.33 6.41
C LEU A 211 1.75 -23.49 7.17
N GLN A 212 2.45 -24.13 8.11
CA GLN A 212 1.86 -25.19 8.93
C GLN A 212 0.80 -24.68 9.90
N LYS A 213 0.97 -23.47 10.43
CA LYS A 213 -0.03 -22.84 11.33
C LYS A 213 -1.30 -22.45 10.59
N HIS A 214 -1.19 -21.94 9.37
CA HIS A 214 -2.33 -21.38 8.63
C HIS A 214 -2.93 -22.33 7.59
N PHE A 215 -2.15 -23.31 7.11
CA PHE A 215 -2.56 -24.27 6.07
C PHE A 215 -2.19 -25.73 6.44
N PRO A 216 -2.57 -26.21 7.64
CA PRO A 216 -2.15 -27.53 8.13
C PRO A 216 -2.65 -28.70 7.27
N ASN A 217 -3.77 -28.53 6.56
CA ASN A 217 -4.31 -29.54 5.66
C ASN A 217 -3.38 -29.83 4.46
N LYS A 218 -2.57 -28.84 4.06
CA LYS A 218 -1.64 -28.97 2.93
C LYS A 218 -0.21 -29.27 3.38
N PHE A 219 0.25 -28.61 4.44
CA PHE A 219 1.65 -28.67 4.87
C PHE A 219 1.89 -29.48 6.16
N GLY A 220 0.85 -30.12 6.68
CA GLY A 220 0.88 -30.85 7.94
C GLY A 220 0.66 -29.95 9.16
N ALA A 221 0.24 -30.57 10.26
CA ALA A 221 0.00 -29.87 11.52
C ALA A 221 1.31 -29.26 12.08
N TYR A 222 1.20 -28.05 12.61
CA TYR A 222 2.30 -27.38 13.30
C TYR A 222 2.71 -28.17 14.56
N ASP A 223 4.02 -28.42 14.68
CA ASP A 223 4.65 -29.04 15.84
C ASP A 223 5.71 -28.09 16.41
N ALA A 224 5.46 -27.62 17.64
CA ALA A 224 6.31 -26.66 18.34
C ALA A 224 7.68 -27.24 18.77
N SER A 225 7.84 -28.56 18.77
CA SER A 225 9.12 -29.21 19.09
C SER A 225 10.11 -29.20 17.93
N GLN A 226 9.63 -28.94 16.71
CA GLN A 226 10.47 -28.96 15.52
C GLN A 226 11.22 -27.62 15.34
N THR A 227 12.44 -27.70 14.80
CA THR A 227 13.14 -26.53 14.29
C THR A 227 12.55 -26.07 12.96
N GLU A 228 12.88 -24.86 12.52
CA GLU A 228 12.42 -24.38 11.21
C GLU A 228 12.95 -25.24 10.06
N TYR A 229 14.21 -25.67 10.10
CA TYR A 229 14.78 -26.60 9.11
C TYR A 229 14.02 -27.94 9.07
N GLN A 230 13.68 -28.51 10.23
CA GLN A 230 12.88 -29.75 10.29
C GLN A 230 11.46 -29.59 9.75
N ARG A 231 10.90 -28.36 9.81
CA ARG A 231 9.62 -28.05 9.16
C ARG A 231 9.81 -27.93 7.65
N MET A 232 10.86 -27.25 7.21
CA MET A 232 11.20 -27.08 5.79
C MET A 232 11.42 -28.42 5.08
N ASP A 233 12.07 -29.40 5.72
CA ASP A 233 12.21 -30.77 5.19
C ASP A 233 10.86 -31.41 4.79
N LYS A 234 9.78 -31.04 5.48
CA LYS A 234 8.41 -31.50 5.18
C LYS A 234 7.69 -30.58 4.20
N VAL A 235 7.87 -29.26 4.34
CA VAL A 235 7.14 -28.23 3.59
C VAL A 235 7.68 -28.06 2.17
N ASP A 236 9.00 -28.09 2.00
CA ASP A 236 9.68 -27.72 0.76
C ASP A 236 9.39 -28.65 -0.40
N PRO A 237 9.37 -29.99 -0.25
CA PRO A 237 8.97 -30.87 -1.35
C PRO A 237 7.51 -30.65 -1.79
N ILE A 238 6.61 -30.34 -0.85
CA ILE A 238 5.20 -30.04 -1.15
C ILE A 238 5.10 -28.72 -1.92
N LEU A 239 5.80 -27.70 -1.45
CA LEU A 239 5.83 -26.37 -2.05
C LEU A 239 6.52 -26.37 -3.42
N PHE A 240 7.58 -27.17 -3.60
CA PHE A 240 8.25 -27.36 -4.88
C PHE A 240 7.27 -27.97 -5.88
N ASN A 241 6.55 -29.02 -5.49
CA ASN A 241 5.56 -29.68 -6.35
C ASN A 241 4.38 -28.76 -6.71
N GLU A 242 3.93 -27.90 -5.78
CA GLU A 242 2.92 -26.87 -6.05
C GLU A 242 3.33 -25.95 -7.21
N TYR A 243 4.61 -25.57 -7.25
CA TYR A 243 5.17 -24.67 -8.24
C TYR A 243 6.03 -25.38 -9.29
N LYS A 244 5.83 -26.69 -9.47
CA LYS A 244 6.66 -27.51 -10.38
C LYS A 244 6.67 -26.97 -11.80
N TRP A 245 5.52 -26.46 -12.26
CA TRP A 245 5.39 -25.80 -13.56
C TRP A 245 6.44 -24.70 -13.78
N TRP A 246 6.77 -23.94 -12.73
CA TRP A 246 7.73 -22.85 -12.78
C TRP A 246 9.16 -23.40 -12.75
N PHE A 247 9.44 -24.34 -11.85
CA PHE A 247 10.76 -24.98 -11.75
C PHE A 247 11.14 -25.70 -13.05
N ASP A 248 10.20 -26.40 -13.68
CA ASP A 248 10.40 -27.04 -14.98
C ASP A 248 10.74 -26.01 -16.08
N SER A 249 10.12 -24.82 -16.03
CA SER A 249 10.37 -23.74 -16.99
C SER A 249 11.76 -23.11 -16.89
N VAL A 250 12.46 -23.29 -15.76
CA VAL A 250 13.86 -22.89 -15.55
C VAL A 250 14.82 -24.09 -15.54
N GLY A 251 14.36 -25.29 -15.89
CA GLY A 251 15.21 -26.48 -16.02
C GLY A 251 15.59 -27.19 -14.71
N ILE A 252 14.78 -27.03 -13.66
CA ILE A 252 14.97 -27.64 -12.34
C ILE A 252 13.92 -28.75 -12.17
N ALA A 253 14.33 -30.01 -12.32
CA ALA A 253 13.39 -31.13 -12.45
C ALA A 253 12.77 -31.60 -11.12
N SER A 254 13.50 -31.45 -10.00
CA SER A 254 13.08 -31.87 -8.66
C SER A 254 13.73 -31.01 -7.57
N TYR A 255 13.24 -31.11 -6.34
CA TYR A 255 13.83 -30.43 -5.17
C TYR A 255 15.28 -30.89 -4.91
N GLU A 256 15.57 -32.18 -5.06
CA GLU A 256 16.94 -32.70 -4.95
C GLU A 256 17.85 -32.14 -6.04
N LYS A 257 17.32 -31.94 -7.26
CA LYS A 257 18.06 -31.30 -8.34
C LYS A 257 18.31 -29.82 -8.09
N LEU A 258 17.37 -29.10 -7.46
CA LEU A 258 17.62 -27.73 -7.00
C LEU A 258 18.83 -27.68 -6.05
N ILE A 259 18.92 -28.62 -5.09
CA ILE A 259 20.05 -28.73 -4.17
C ILE A 259 21.35 -29.05 -4.91
N GLU A 260 21.33 -30.06 -5.78
CA GLU A 260 22.50 -30.50 -6.56
C GLU A 260 23.04 -29.39 -7.46
N GLN A 261 22.15 -28.73 -8.22
CA GLN A 261 22.49 -27.64 -9.14
C GLN A 261 22.97 -26.39 -8.41
N SER A 262 22.53 -26.19 -7.16
CA SER A 262 23.02 -25.11 -6.29
C SER A 262 24.40 -25.40 -5.67
N GLY A 263 25.01 -26.54 -5.98
CA GLY A 263 26.36 -26.94 -5.53
C GLY A 263 26.39 -28.14 -4.60
N GLY A 264 25.23 -28.72 -4.26
CA GLY A 264 25.11 -29.90 -3.42
C GLY A 264 25.51 -29.69 -1.95
N GLY A 265 25.28 -30.73 -1.13
CA GLY A 265 25.57 -30.72 0.30
C GLY A 265 24.88 -29.56 1.05
N ALA A 266 25.48 -29.12 2.15
CA ALA A 266 24.92 -28.06 2.99
C ALA A 266 24.78 -26.71 2.27
N GLY A 267 25.67 -26.39 1.33
CA GLY A 267 25.61 -25.14 0.56
C GLY A 267 24.47 -25.13 -0.46
N GLY A 268 24.27 -26.25 -1.15
CA GLY A 268 23.13 -26.44 -2.05
C GLY A 268 21.80 -26.43 -1.31
N GLU A 269 21.74 -27.07 -0.15
CA GLU A 269 20.56 -27.08 0.72
C GLU A 269 20.19 -25.68 1.22
N HIS A 270 21.18 -24.90 1.66
CA HIS A 270 20.95 -23.51 2.06
C HIS A 270 20.38 -22.65 0.92
N THR A 271 20.87 -22.86 -0.30
CA THR A 271 20.37 -22.14 -1.50
C THR A 271 18.96 -22.58 -1.86
N ALA A 272 18.66 -23.88 -1.81
CA ALA A 272 17.32 -24.40 -2.03
C ALA A 272 16.33 -23.81 -1.03
N ASN A 273 16.69 -23.76 0.26
CA ASN A 273 15.92 -23.14 1.33
C ASN A 273 15.64 -21.64 1.07
N ILE A 274 16.61 -20.90 0.54
CA ILE A 274 16.47 -19.50 0.13
C ILE A 274 15.40 -19.34 -0.97
N VAL A 275 15.45 -20.22 -1.98
CA VAL A 275 14.49 -20.23 -3.09
C VAL A 275 13.11 -20.58 -2.57
N MET A 276 12.99 -21.67 -1.80
CA MET A 276 11.71 -22.14 -1.25
C MET A 276 11.07 -21.13 -0.30
N SER A 277 11.86 -20.40 0.48
CA SER A 277 11.35 -19.29 1.30
C SER A 277 10.58 -18.24 0.49
N ASN A 278 11.05 -17.91 -0.72
CA ASN A 278 10.35 -16.94 -1.55
C ASN A 278 9.00 -17.50 -2.03
N PHE A 279 8.95 -18.77 -2.43
CA PHE A 279 7.72 -19.46 -2.81
C PHE A 279 6.75 -19.66 -1.63
N GLY A 280 7.28 -19.82 -0.42
CA GLY A 280 6.47 -19.98 0.78
C GLY A 280 5.74 -18.69 1.13
N TRP A 281 6.46 -17.57 1.10
CA TRP A 281 5.87 -16.24 1.28
C TRP A 281 4.94 -15.86 0.12
N LYS A 282 5.27 -16.23 -1.13
CA LYS A 282 4.33 -16.12 -2.25
C LYS A 282 3.03 -16.85 -1.92
N TYR A 283 3.10 -18.14 -1.57
CA TYR A 283 1.93 -18.93 -1.25
C TYR A 283 1.08 -18.26 -0.16
N ALA A 284 1.70 -17.87 0.95
CA ALA A 284 1.01 -17.23 2.07
C ALA A 284 0.26 -15.94 1.68
N MET A 285 0.77 -15.19 0.70
CA MET A 285 0.22 -13.88 0.29
C MET A 285 -0.61 -13.92 -0.99
N THR A 286 -0.78 -15.06 -1.67
CA THR A 286 -1.52 -15.13 -2.95
C THR A 286 -2.71 -16.07 -2.92
N GLN A 287 -3.15 -16.55 -1.75
CA GLN A 287 -4.30 -17.46 -1.66
C GLN A 287 -5.59 -16.88 -2.25
N ASN A 288 -5.77 -15.56 -2.14
CA ASN A 288 -6.88 -14.82 -2.75
C ASN A 288 -6.28 -13.73 -3.62
N ASN A 289 -6.20 -13.93 -4.95
CA ASN A 289 -5.64 -12.93 -5.84
C ASN A 289 -6.35 -11.58 -5.62
N ILE A 290 -5.58 -10.52 -5.43
CA ILE A 290 -6.12 -9.16 -5.39
C ILE A 290 -5.58 -8.34 -6.55
N MET A 291 -6.37 -7.38 -6.99
CA MET A 291 -6.07 -6.55 -8.15
C MET A 291 -5.98 -5.09 -7.76
N ALA A 292 -4.88 -4.47 -8.20
CA ALA A 292 -4.56 -3.06 -8.14
C ALA A 292 -4.72 -2.37 -6.75
N PRO A 293 -4.36 -2.99 -5.61
CA PRO A 293 -4.20 -2.25 -4.36
C PRO A 293 -3.01 -1.28 -4.47
N VAL A 294 -3.14 -0.09 -3.86
CA VAL A 294 -2.08 0.93 -3.82
C VAL A 294 -1.84 1.37 -2.40
N ALA A 295 -0.65 1.17 -1.86
CA ALA A 295 -0.21 1.61 -0.55
C ALA A 295 1.02 2.52 -0.66
N ILE A 296 0.91 3.78 -0.27
CA ILE A 296 1.99 4.76 -0.37
C ILE A 296 2.18 5.45 0.98
N GLY A 297 3.33 5.24 1.63
CA GLY A 297 3.70 5.87 2.89
C GLY A 297 4.27 4.88 3.92
N TYR A 298 4.86 5.42 4.99
CA TYR A 298 5.31 4.61 6.13
C TYR A 298 4.13 3.84 6.72
N ILE A 299 4.22 2.51 6.83
CA ILE A 299 3.19 1.59 7.36
C ILE A 299 1.79 1.75 6.74
N ALA A 300 1.69 2.26 5.50
CA ALA A 300 0.41 2.35 4.76
C ALA A 300 -0.07 0.96 4.34
N LYS A 301 -1.38 0.72 4.34
CA LYS A 301 -1.98 -0.60 4.11
C LYS A 301 -3.16 -0.54 3.15
N ALA A 302 -3.06 -1.22 2.02
CA ALA A 302 -4.15 -1.46 1.09
C ALA A 302 -4.32 -2.97 0.89
N THR A 303 -5.41 -3.56 1.41
CA THR A 303 -5.51 -5.03 1.55
C THR A 303 -6.63 -5.69 0.76
N ALA A 304 -7.28 -4.94 -0.14
CA ALA A 304 -8.40 -5.42 -0.94
C ALA A 304 -8.31 -4.91 -2.39
N ASN A 305 -9.17 -5.46 -3.26
CA ASN A 305 -9.26 -5.06 -4.65
C ASN A 305 -9.52 -3.56 -4.79
N TYR A 306 -8.70 -2.89 -5.60
CA TYR A 306 -8.79 -1.45 -5.91
C TYR A 306 -8.67 -0.53 -4.69
N ALA A 307 -8.26 -1.06 -3.53
CA ALA A 307 -8.08 -0.27 -2.32
C ALA A 307 -6.88 0.67 -2.47
N THR A 308 -7.01 1.91 -2.03
CA THR A 308 -5.95 2.93 -2.11
C THR A 308 -5.71 3.54 -0.74
N ALA A 309 -4.50 3.38 -0.21
CA ALA A 309 -4.05 3.97 1.05
C ALA A 309 -2.83 4.87 0.82
N VAL A 310 -2.98 6.17 1.05
CA VAL A 310 -1.92 7.17 0.82
C VAL A 310 -1.72 8.01 2.08
N GLY A 311 -0.56 7.86 2.71
CA GLY A 311 -0.17 8.59 3.91
C GLY A 311 0.37 7.65 5.00
N PRO A 312 1.14 8.19 5.97
CA PRO A 312 1.70 7.35 7.03
C PRO A 312 0.60 6.67 7.85
N GLY A 313 0.59 5.34 7.90
CA GLY A 313 -0.41 4.55 8.61
C GLY A 313 -1.84 4.66 8.06
N ALA A 314 -2.03 5.13 6.83
CA ALA A 314 -3.34 5.07 6.16
C ALA A 314 -3.75 3.60 5.94
N GLU A 315 -5.02 3.28 6.17
CA GLU A 315 -5.57 1.92 6.06
C GLU A 315 -6.82 1.90 5.16
N ALA A 316 -6.73 1.24 4.01
CA ALA A 316 -7.84 0.93 3.11
C ALA A 316 -7.99 -0.60 3.01
N THR A 317 -8.93 -1.16 3.77
CA THR A 317 -8.95 -2.62 4.02
C THR A 317 -10.02 -3.38 3.24
N GLU A 318 -10.89 -2.67 2.53
CA GLU A 318 -12.04 -3.23 1.82
C GLU A 318 -12.09 -2.80 0.36
N GLU A 319 -12.90 -3.51 -0.43
CA GLU A 319 -13.02 -3.31 -1.87
C GLU A 319 -13.31 -1.85 -2.25
N ALA A 320 -12.51 -1.29 -3.14
CA ALA A 320 -12.60 0.09 -3.62
C ALA A 320 -12.57 1.18 -2.51
N ALA A 321 -12.03 0.86 -1.34
CA ALA A 321 -11.84 1.83 -0.25
C ALA A 321 -10.69 2.81 -0.56
N LEU A 322 -10.84 4.07 -0.15
CA LEU A 322 -9.84 5.12 -0.30
C LEU A 322 -9.52 5.75 1.06
N ALA A 323 -8.31 5.57 1.55
CA ALA A 323 -7.79 6.21 2.76
C ALA A 323 -6.63 7.15 2.42
N GLY A 324 -6.79 8.46 2.67
CA GLY A 324 -5.79 9.48 2.40
C GLY A 324 -5.48 10.33 3.64
N GLY A 325 -4.24 10.32 4.10
CA GLY A 325 -3.76 11.11 5.24
C GLY A 325 -3.25 10.26 6.40
N LEU A 326 -2.51 10.92 7.32
CA LEU A 326 -1.92 10.29 8.51
C LEU A 326 -2.98 9.53 9.32
N LEU A 327 -2.82 8.21 9.47
CA LEU A 327 -3.72 7.34 10.26
C LEU A 327 -5.20 7.37 9.79
N SER A 328 -5.46 7.72 8.54
CA SER A 328 -6.81 7.63 7.94
C SER A 328 -7.26 6.17 7.80
N GLN A 329 -8.57 5.91 7.95
CA GLN A 329 -9.12 4.55 7.97
C GLN A 329 -10.39 4.46 7.12
N ALA A 330 -10.30 3.80 5.97
CA ALA A 330 -11.42 3.39 5.14
C ALA A 330 -11.60 1.87 5.26
N LYS A 331 -12.52 1.44 6.15
CA LYS A 331 -12.63 0.06 6.63
C LYS A 331 -13.84 -0.71 6.08
N ALA A 332 -14.51 -0.15 5.10
CA ALA A 332 -15.71 -0.72 4.48
C ALA A 332 -15.68 -0.55 2.96
N LYS A 333 -16.47 -1.35 2.24
CA LYS A 333 -16.53 -1.29 0.77
C LYS A 333 -16.92 0.11 0.29
N GLN A 334 -16.19 0.61 -0.70
CA GLN A 334 -16.41 1.92 -1.34
C GLN A 334 -16.31 3.11 -0.37
N ALA A 335 -15.75 2.90 0.82
CA ALA A 335 -15.60 3.95 1.82
C ALA A 335 -14.46 4.91 1.48
N VAL A 336 -14.64 6.20 1.78
CA VAL A 336 -13.65 7.26 1.52
C VAL A 336 -13.30 7.98 2.82
N ALA A 337 -12.06 7.89 3.27
CA ALA A 337 -11.54 8.59 4.45
C ALA A 337 -10.38 9.51 4.04
N LEU A 338 -10.59 10.83 4.06
CA LEU A 338 -9.60 11.83 3.66
C LEU A 338 -9.33 12.82 4.80
N GLY A 339 -8.10 12.84 5.30
CA GLY A 339 -7.67 13.69 6.42
C GLY A 339 -7.02 12.89 7.53
N ARG A 340 -6.22 13.57 8.36
CA ARG A 340 -5.55 12.94 9.50
C ARG A 340 -6.58 12.31 10.45
N GLU A 341 -6.44 11.04 10.75
CA GLU A 341 -7.30 10.26 11.65
C GLU A 341 -8.79 10.25 11.24
N SER A 342 -9.09 10.52 9.96
CA SER A 342 -10.44 10.36 9.38
C SER A 342 -10.84 8.88 9.35
N LYS A 343 -12.13 8.59 9.53
CA LYS A 343 -12.67 7.23 9.70
C LYS A 343 -13.97 7.06 8.91
N ALA A 344 -13.91 6.34 7.80
CA ALA A 344 -15.08 5.87 7.06
C ALA A 344 -15.24 4.36 7.33
N LEU A 345 -16.21 4.01 8.17
CA LEU A 345 -16.32 2.70 8.82
C LEU A 345 -17.47 1.84 8.28
N ALA A 346 -18.31 2.40 7.42
CA ALA A 346 -19.48 1.73 6.87
C ALA A 346 -19.50 1.80 5.34
N LYS A 347 -20.30 0.92 4.72
CA LYS A 347 -20.39 0.82 3.26
C LYS A 347 -20.80 2.16 2.65
N ASP A 348 -20.12 2.57 1.58
CA ASP A 348 -20.39 3.80 0.82
C ASP A 348 -20.24 5.08 1.67
N ALA A 349 -19.59 5.00 2.84
CA ALA A 349 -19.44 6.13 3.76
C ALA A 349 -18.28 7.06 3.35
N VAL A 350 -18.45 8.36 3.57
CA VAL A 350 -17.47 9.39 3.22
C VAL A 350 -17.12 10.22 4.45
N ALA A 351 -15.86 10.23 4.86
CA ALA A 351 -15.32 11.03 5.96
C ALA A 351 -14.19 11.93 5.46
N VAL A 352 -14.40 13.25 5.46
CA VAL A 352 -13.42 14.23 4.98
C VAL A 352 -13.13 15.26 6.07
N GLY A 353 -11.92 15.25 6.63
CA GLY A 353 -11.47 16.18 7.66
C GLY A 353 -10.65 15.51 8.77
N TYR A 354 -9.97 16.32 9.58
CA TYR A 354 -9.28 15.84 10.78
C TYR A 354 -10.28 15.20 11.76
N TRP A 355 -10.10 13.93 12.11
CA TRP A 355 -11.04 13.19 12.99
C TRP A 355 -12.49 13.09 12.47
N ALA A 356 -12.76 13.35 11.20
CA ALA A 356 -14.09 13.12 10.62
C ALA A 356 -14.45 11.63 10.73
N LYS A 357 -15.68 11.31 11.13
CA LYS A 357 -16.15 9.93 11.32
C LYS A 357 -17.48 9.70 10.62
N ALA A 358 -17.47 8.89 9.56
CA ALA A 358 -18.69 8.36 8.95
C ALA A 358 -18.86 6.89 9.37
N ALA A 359 -19.78 6.66 10.31
CA ALA A 359 -19.98 5.38 11.00
C ALA A 359 -21.17 4.56 10.46
N ALA A 360 -22.04 5.19 9.66
CA ALA A 360 -23.26 4.58 9.14
C ALA A 360 -23.26 4.45 7.61
N LYS A 361 -24.13 3.57 7.10
CA LYS A 361 -24.19 3.25 5.67
C LYS A 361 -24.54 4.50 4.87
N GLU A 362 -23.80 4.76 3.79
CA GLU A 362 -23.99 5.95 2.94
C GLU A 362 -23.90 7.28 3.74
N GLY A 363 -23.28 7.26 4.93
CA GLY A 363 -23.11 8.43 5.78
C GLY A 363 -21.99 9.33 5.27
N VAL A 364 -22.20 10.65 5.31
CA VAL A 364 -21.25 11.65 4.82
C VAL A 364 -20.88 12.61 5.94
N ALA A 365 -19.64 12.59 6.39
CA ALA A 365 -19.10 13.49 7.41
C ALA A 365 -18.02 14.38 6.79
N VAL A 366 -18.29 15.67 6.64
CA VAL A 366 -17.36 16.64 6.04
C VAL A 366 -17.09 17.77 7.04
N GLY A 367 -15.88 17.81 7.59
CA GLY A 367 -15.45 18.77 8.59
C GLY A 367 -14.55 18.14 9.66
N ALA A 368 -13.74 18.95 10.33
CA ALA A 368 -12.97 18.44 11.46
C ALA A 368 -13.91 17.99 12.59
N TRP A 369 -13.71 16.79 13.14
CA TRP A 369 -14.57 16.22 14.20
C TRP A 369 -16.05 16.00 13.81
N SER A 370 -16.42 16.09 12.52
CA SER A 370 -17.81 15.81 12.11
C SER A 370 -18.13 14.32 12.24
N VAL A 371 -19.35 13.98 12.64
CA VAL A 371 -19.80 12.60 12.83
C VAL A 371 -21.10 12.33 12.08
N ALA A 372 -21.09 11.36 11.16
CA ALA A 372 -22.28 10.84 10.50
C ALA A 372 -22.54 9.40 10.97
N SER A 373 -23.49 9.24 11.90
CA SER A 373 -23.88 7.97 12.51
C SER A 373 -25.29 7.51 12.13
N SER A 374 -26.06 8.33 11.39
CA SER A 374 -27.35 7.94 10.81
C SER A 374 -27.16 7.38 9.41
N ASP A 375 -27.89 6.32 9.05
CA ASP A 375 -27.90 5.80 7.68
C ASP A 375 -28.37 6.90 6.71
N TYR A 376 -27.64 7.08 5.61
CA TYR A 376 -27.82 8.17 4.64
C TYR A 376 -27.63 9.58 5.22
N GLY A 377 -27.17 9.71 6.47
CA GLY A 377 -27.04 10.98 7.17
C GLY A 377 -25.84 11.78 6.71
N VAL A 378 -25.97 13.11 6.70
CA VAL A 378 -24.94 14.04 6.24
C VAL A 378 -24.61 15.02 7.37
N ALA A 379 -23.35 15.06 7.83
CA ALA A 379 -22.84 16.03 8.79
C ALA A 379 -21.89 17.00 8.08
N LEU A 380 -22.27 18.30 8.02
CA LEU A 380 -21.56 19.34 7.27
C LEU A 380 -21.02 20.45 8.18
N GLY A 381 -19.70 20.48 8.34
CA GLY A 381 -18.96 21.46 9.12
C GLY A 381 -18.30 20.86 10.36
N MET A 382 -17.33 21.58 10.91
CA MET A 382 -16.61 21.17 12.13
C MET A 382 -17.58 20.82 13.26
N GLU A 383 -17.35 19.70 13.95
CA GLU A 383 -18.18 19.22 15.08
C GLU A 383 -19.67 18.98 14.75
N SER A 384 -20.06 18.91 13.47
CA SER A 384 -21.45 18.59 13.13
C SER A 384 -21.74 17.11 13.36
N GLU A 385 -22.93 16.80 13.85
CA GLU A 385 -23.35 15.44 14.17
C GLU A 385 -24.69 15.12 13.49
N SER A 386 -24.67 14.14 12.59
CA SER A 386 -25.86 13.50 12.04
C SER A 386 -26.05 12.16 12.75
N LEU A 387 -26.85 12.14 13.80
CA LEU A 387 -27.10 10.95 14.63
C LEU A 387 -28.38 10.25 14.18
N PRO A 388 -28.50 8.91 14.35
CA PRO A 388 -29.80 8.24 14.32
C PRO A 388 -30.71 8.91 15.34
N GLU A 389 -31.98 9.09 15.00
CA GLU A 389 -32.87 9.76 15.92
C GLU A 389 -33.36 8.86 17.05
N ASP A 390 -33.40 9.43 18.25
CA ASP A 390 -34.52 9.21 19.16
C ASP A 390 -35.72 9.94 18.55
N VAL A 391 -36.75 9.21 18.12
CA VAL A 391 -38.02 9.80 17.65
C VAL A 391 -38.52 10.75 18.74
N VAL A 392 -38.46 12.05 18.50
CA VAL A 392 -39.13 13.03 19.37
C VAL A 392 -40.58 13.08 18.92
N GLU A 393 -41.42 12.26 19.53
CA GLU A 393 -42.85 12.56 19.56
C GLU A 393 -43.02 13.90 20.29
N VAL A 394 -43.23 14.98 19.55
CA VAL A 394 -43.57 16.27 20.15
C VAL A 394 -44.98 16.12 20.74
N GLU A 395 -45.09 16.21 22.07
CA GLU A 395 -46.38 16.40 22.73
C GLU A 395 -47.13 17.57 22.07
N LYS A 396 -48.35 17.30 21.63
CA LYS A 396 -49.26 18.19 20.88
C LYS A 396 -49.04 19.69 21.16
N ALA A 397 -48.67 20.45 20.13
CA ALA A 397 -48.77 21.90 20.19
C ALA A 397 -50.26 22.30 20.31
N PRO A 398 -50.65 23.16 21.28
CA PRO A 398 -52.05 23.44 21.60
C PRO A 398 -52.83 24.22 20.51
N TYR A 399 -52.22 24.56 19.36
CA TYR A 399 -52.84 25.39 18.32
C TYR A 399 -52.57 24.95 16.87
N SER A 400 -52.08 23.73 16.60
CA SER A 400 -52.03 23.23 15.23
C SER A 400 -52.33 21.73 15.15
N GLU A 401 -53.22 21.33 14.25
CA GLU A 401 -53.48 19.91 13.93
C GLU A 401 -52.32 19.22 13.18
N ALA A 402 -51.24 19.95 12.88
CA ALA A 402 -50.09 19.44 12.15
C ALA A 402 -49.23 18.52 13.03
N LYS A 403 -49.12 17.25 12.63
CA LYS A 403 -48.06 16.35 13.11
C LYS A 403 -46.72 16.82 12.53
N LEU A 404 -45.87 17.41 13.35
CA LEU A 404 -44.48 17.70 12.97
C LEU A 404 -43.67 16.42 13.17
N SER A 405 -43.41 15.66 12.10
CA SER A 405 -42.32 14.69 12.11
C SER A 405 -41.04 15.49 11.98
N VAL A 406 -40.33 15.69 13.08
CA VAL A 406 -39.00 16.28 13.04
C VAL A 406 -38.07 15.13 12.72
N ASN A 407 -37.60 15.13 11.47
CA ASN A 407 -36.59 14.20 10.94
C ASN A 407 -36.99 12.72 11.05
N GLY A 408 -36.20 11.85 10.43
CA GLY A 408 -36.46 10.42 10.43
C GLY A 408 -36.98 9.93 9.09
N ASN A 409 -36.49 8.77 8.69
CA ASN A 409 -36.94 8.06 7.50
C ASN A 409 -38.46 7.83 7.59
N GLY A 410 -39.25 8.65 6.88
CA GLY A 410 -40.70 8.68 6.96
C GLY A 410 -41.31 9.40 5.76
N LYS A 411 -42.59 9.14 5.48
CA LYS A 411 -43.31 9.80 4.40
C LYS A 411 -43.60 11.25 4.80
N THR A 412 -43.19 12.21 3.97
CA THR A 412 -43.74 13.56 4.07
C THR A 412 -45.23 13.49 3.75
N GLY A 413 -46.04 14.39 4.31
CA GLY A 413 -47.48 14.47 4.03
C GLY A 413 -47.83 14.82 2.57
N ALA A 414 -46.86 14.81 1.66
CA ALA A 414 -47.00 15.01 0.22
C ALA A 414 -46.56 13.71 -0.50
N ASP A 415 -47.43 13.18 -1.34
CA ASP A 415 -47.23 12.09 -2.32
C ASP A 415 -45.96 11.21 -2.22
N ASN A 416 -46.10 9.99 -1.69
CA ASN A 416 -45.15 8.86 -1.87
C ASN A 416 -43.65 9.07 -1.56
N ASP A 417 -43.23 10.23 -1.08
CA ASP A 417 -41.83 10.54 -0.77
C ASP A 417 -41.30 9.69 0.40
N ILE A 418 -40.02 9.33 0.33
CA ILE A 418 -39.30 8.62 1.39
C ILE A 418 -38.18 9.54 1.87
N LEU A 419 -38.31 10.08 3.09
CA LEU A 419 -37.19 10.78 3.73
C LEU A 419 -36.05 9.78 3.97
N ARG A 420 -34.83 10.23 3.69
CA ARG A 420 -33.58 9.54 4.06
C ARG A 420 -32.87 10.37 5.15
N GLY A 421 -31.79 9.81 5.70
CA GLY A 421 -31.03 10.37 6.83
C GLY A 421 -30.83 11.90 6.81
N PRO A 422 -30.77 12.54 7.99
CA PRO A 422 -30.82 14.00 8.10
C PRO A 422 -29.54 14.67 7.58
N VAL A 423 -29.67 15.92 7.13
CA VAL A 423 -28.54 16.82 6.93
C VAL A 423 -28.36 17.70 8.17
N SER A 424 -27.26 17.51 8.88
CA SER A 424 -26.90 18.26 10.08
C SER A 424 -25.79 19.27 9.82
N PHE A 425 -26.00 20.49 10.30
CA PHE A 425 -25.03 21.59 10.27
C PHE A 425 -24.48 21.93 11.66
N GLY A 426 -24.77 21.11 12.67
CA GLY A 426 -24.50 21.41 14.08
C GLY A 426 -24.51 20.16 14.95
N SER A 427 -24.47 20.33 16.27
CA SER A 427 -24.41 19.23 17.23
C SER A 427 -24.93 19.61 18.61
N LYS A 428 -25.22 18.60 19.44
CA LYS A 428 -25.54 18.79 20.86
C LYS A 428 -24.25 18.67 21.67
N LEU A 429 -24.03 19.57 22.61
CA LEU A 429 -22.89 19.52 23.52
C LEU A 429 -23.31 18.87 24.84
N TYR A 430 -22.53 17.91 25.34
CA TYR A 430 -22.77 17.21 26.60
C TYR A 430 -21.61 17.41 27.59
N ASN A 431 -21.91 17.51 28.89
CA ASN A 431 -20.89 17.50 29.93
C ASN A 431 -20.37 16.07 30.22
N LYS A 432 -19.35 15.97 31.10
CA LYS A 432 -18.77 14.67 31.52
C LYS A 432 -19.77 13.72 32.21
N GLN A 433 -20.90 14.24 32.67
CA GLN A 433 -21.99 13.50 33.33
C GLN A 433 -23.10 13.11 32.35
N GLY A 434 -22.96 13.42 31.05
CA GLY A 434 -23.94 13.09 30.01
C GLY A 434 -25.13 14.04 29.92
N ALA A 435 -25.14 15.15 30.67
CA ALA A 435 -26.18 16.17 30.54
C ALA A 435 -25.87 17.12 29.38
N GLN A 436 -26.86 17.39 28.53
CA GLN A 436 -26.72 18.35 27.44
C GLN A 436 -26.54 19.76 28.02
N THR A 437 -25.48 20.47 27.61
CA THR A 437 -25.13 21.80 28.09
C THR A 437 -25.41 22.91 27.08
N ALA A 438 -25.39 22.60 25.77
CA ALA A 438 -25.63 23.55 24.70
C ALA A 438 -25.94 22.85 23.38
N THR A 439 -26.22 23.64 22.34
CA THR A 439 -26.32 23.18 20.95
C THR A 439 -25.42 24.07 20.10
N TYR A 440 -24.51 23.46 19.35
CA TYR A 440 -23.71 24.14 18.35
C TYR A 440 -24.52 24.22 17.05
N ILE A 441 -24.82 25.43 16.58
CA ILE A 441 -25.65 25.66 15.39
C ILE A 441 -24.92 26.52 14.37
N ARG A 442 -25.27 26.35 13.10
CA ARG A 442 -24.85 27.23 12.01
C ARG A 442 -26.05 27.86 11.36
N GLN A 443 -25.92 29.14 11.02
CA GLN A 443 -26.88 29.79 10.14
C GLN A 443 -26.61 29.36 8.70
N VAL A 444 -27.68 28.98 7.99
CA VAL A 444 -27.63 28.80 6.53
C VAL A 444 -28.01 30.14 5.91
N GLN A 445 -27.04 30.78 5.25
CA GLN A 445 -27.21 32.11 4.68
C GLN A 445 -27.39 32.04 3.16
N TYR A 446 -27.91 33.12 2.57
CA TYR A 446 -28.16 33.24 1.13
C TYR A 446 -29.16 32.22 0.57
N VAL A 447 -30.18 31.89 1.38
CA VAL A 447 -31.29 31.02 0.97
C VAL A 447 -32.32 31.87 0.22
N ALA A 448 -32.52 31.56 -1.07
CA ALA A 448 -33.57 32.16 -1.89
C ALA A 448 -34.97 31.80 -1.36
N ASP A 449 -36.01 32.44 -1.89
CA ASP A 449 -37.38 32.10 -1.51
C ASP A 449 -37.75 30.70 -1.97
N GLY A 450 -38.27 29.88 -1.06
CA GLY A 450 -38.89 28.61 -1.41
C GLY A 450 -40.18 28.81 -2.20
N THR A 451 -40.42 27.95 -3.18
CA THR A 451 -41.58 28.03 -4.10
C THR A 451 -42.41 26.74 -4.13
N HIS A 452 -41.86 25.63 -3.63
CA HIS A 452 -42.54 24.35 -3.46
C HIS A 452 -42.63 23.99 -1.97
N ASP A 453 -43.53 23.06 -1.63
CA ASP A 453 -43.81 22.65 -0.25
C ASP A 453 -42.61 22.04 0.48
N THR A 454 -41.62 21.53 -0.26
CA THR A 454 -40.39 20.91 0.26
C THR A 454 -39.18 21.85 0.26
N ASP A 455 -39.35 23.10 -0.16
CA ASP A 455 -38.27 24.08 -0.17
C ASP A 455 -38.03 24.65 1.24
N ALA A 456 -36.78 25.00 1.54
CA ALA A 456 -36.47 25.73 2.76
C ALA A 456 -37.07 27.15 2.72
N VAL A 457 -37.73 27.57 3.80
CA VAL A 457 -38.28 28.92 3.96
C VAL A 457 -37.23 29.84 4.58
N ASN A 458 -36.96 30.99 3.96
CA ASN A 458 -36.04 31.99 4.52
C ASN A 458 -36.75 32.95 5.50
N LEU A 459 -35.96 33.78 6.21
CA LEU A 459 -36.48 34.72 7.21
C LEU A 459 -37.41 35.78 6.60
N ARG A 460 -37.23 36.12 5.32
CA ARG A 460 -38.03 37.12 4.62
C ARG A 460 -39.44 36.59 4.36
N GLN A 461 -39.57 35.38 3.82
CA GLN A 461 -40.85 34.71 3.62
C GLN A 461 -41.61 34.51 4.93
N LEU A 462 -40.92 34.12 6.01
CA LEU A 462 -41.53 34.00 7.34
C LEU A 462 -42.07 35.34 7.85
N ARG A 463 -41.30 36.43 7.69
CA ARG A 463 -41.74 37.79 8.04
C ARG A 463 -42.96 38.22 7.22
N GLY A 464 -42.93 37.98 5.91
CA GLY A 464 -44.07 38.24 5.02
C GLY A 464 -45.32 37.46 5.41
N ALA A 465 -45.19 36.17 5.75
CA ALA A 465 -46.30 35.34 6.21
C ALA A 465 -46.90 35.84 7.53
N LEU A 466 -46.07 36.23 8.51
CA LEU A 466 -46.53 36.80 9.78
C LEU A 466 -47.22 38.16 9.59
N PHE A 467 -46.66 39.01 8.72
CA PHE A 467 -47.25 40.30 8.37
C PHE A 467 -48.60 40.14 7.66
N ASN A 468 -48.70 39.15 6.77
CA ASN A 468 -49.92 38.88 6.00
C ASN A 468 -50.98 38.09 6.79
N GLY A 469 -50.58 37.26 7.76
CA GLY A 469 -51.44 36.31 8.48
C GLY A 469 -52.34 36.89 9.58
N ILE A 470 -52.19 38.15 9.99
CA ILE A 470 -53.04 38.75 11.03
C ILE A 470 -54.46 39.00 10.48
N LYS A 471 -55.46 38.31 11.06
CA LYS A 471 -56.89 38.47 10.76
C LYS A 471 -57.57 39.30 11.84
N ALA A 472 -58.50 40.16 11.44
CA ALA A 472 -59.32 40.93 12.37
C ALA A 472 -60.41 40.04 13.00
N GLY A 473 -60.62 40.16 14.31
CA GLY A 473 -61.80 39.61 14.99
C GLY A 473 -62.97 40.59 14.98
N ASP A 474 -64.14 40.15 15.44
CA ASP A 474 -65.33 41.01 15.50
C ASP A 474 -65.07 42.29 16.30
N GLY A 475 -65.42 43.45 15.72
CA GLY A 475 -65.22 44.77 16.32
C GLY A 475 -63.80 45.35 16.19
N VAL A 476 -62.87 44.63 15.55
CA VAL A 476 -61.49 45.07 15.31
C VAL A 476 -61.29 45.38 13.82
N SER A 477 -60.59 46.46 13.48
CA SER A 477 -60.10 46.73 12.12
C SER A 477 -58.57 46.74 12.10
N ILE A 478 -57.99 46.20 11.02
CA ILE A 478 -56.54 46.12 10.83
C ILE A 478 -56.20 46.86 9.54
N THR A 479 -55.35 47.88 9.65
CA THR A 479 -54.80 48.60 8.49
C THR A 479 -53.32 48.25 8.36
N LYS A 480 -52.89 47.87 7.16
CA LYS A 480 -51.49 47.55 6.85
C LYS A 480 -50.91 48.63 5.97
N GLN A 481 -49.71 49.09 6.30
CA GLN A 481 -48.95 50.02 5.48
C GLN A 481 -47.59 49.40 5.16
N ASP A 482 -47.38 49.08 3.89
CA ASP A 482 -46.13 48.47 3.41
C ASP A 482 -44.98 49.50 3.44
N ASP A 483 -43.79 49.05 3.84
CA ASP A 483 -42.55 49.77 3.62
C ASP A 483 -42.10 49.51 2.17
N LEU A 484 -42.29 50.51 1.30
CA LEU A 484 -41.95 50.42 -0.12
C LEU A 484 -40.44 50.20 -0.38
N THR A 485 -39.57 50.36 0.63
CA THR A 485 -38.13 50.08 0.52
C THR A 485 -37.76 48.66 0.96
N LYS A 486 -38.69 47.94 1.61
CA LYS A 486 -38.54 46.56 2.09
C LYS A 486 -39.90 45.85 1.96
N PRO A 487 -40.21 45.22 0.81
CA PRO A 487 -41.57 44.73 0.48
C PRO A 487 -42.14 43.62 1.39
N ASP A 488 -41.44 43.21 2.45
CA ASP A 488 -41.89 42.25 3.47
C ASP A 488 -41.92 42.86 4.90
N TYR A 489 -41.87 44.19 4.98
CA TYR A 489 -41.92 44.98 6.21
C TYR A 489 -43.00 46.05 6.08
N GLY A 490 -43.63 46.41 7.19
CA GLY A 490 -44.66 47.44 7.21
C GLY A 490 -45.17 47.70 8.62
N THR A 491 -46.07 48.68 8.76
CA THR A 491 -46.76 48.97 10.02
C THR A 491 -48.13 48.32 10.02
N ILE A 492 -48.49 47.64 11.11
CA ILE A 492 -49.83 47.12 11.34
C ILE A 492 -50.51 47.99 12.39
N THR A 493 -51.60 48.65 12.01
CA THR A 493 -52.44 49.41 12.91
C THR A 493 -53.68 48.60 13.26
N VAL A 494 -53.87 48.30 14.54
CA VAL A 494 -55.06 47.61 15.06
C VAL A 494 -55.95 48.62 15.77
N THR A 495 -57.19 48.77 15.31
CA THR A 495 -58.19 49.64 15.94
C THR A 495 -59.33 48.77 16.47
N ALA A 496 -59.59 48.82 17.78
CA ALA A 496 -60.72 48.14 18.39
C ALA A 496 -61.86 49.14 18.63
N THR A 497 -63.06 48.80 18.20
CA THR A 497 -64.26 49.58 18.45
C THR A 497 -64.83 49.14 19.79
N ASN A 498 -64.72 49.98 20.83
CA ASN A 498 -65.29 49.66 22.14
C ASN A 498 -66.81 49.87 22.10
N THR A 499 -67.58 48.78 22.10
CA THR A 499 -69.06 48.82 22.11
C THR A 499 -69.66 48.91 23.51
N ASN A 500 -68.85 48.96 24.58
CA ASN A 500 -69.37 49.24 25.92
C ASN A 500 -69.61 50.76 26.07
N ARG A 501 -70.81 51.19 25.72
CA ARG A 501 -71.41 52.44 26.18
C ARG A 501 -72.59 52.15 27.10
#